data_AF-A0A452G2U1-F1
#
_entry.id   AF-A0A452G2U1-F1
#
_cell.length_a   1.000
_cell.length_b   1.000
_cell.length_c   1.000
_cell.angle_alpha   90.00
_cell.angle_beta   90.00
_cell.angle_gamma   90.00
#
_symmetry.space_group_name_H-M   'P 1'
#
loop_
_entity.id
_entity.type
_entity.pdbx_description
1 polymer ?
#
loop_
_entity_poly.entity_id
_entity_poly.type
_entity_poly.pdbx_seq_one_letter_code
_entity_poly.pdbx_strand_id
1 'polypeptide(L)'
;MEEAGLDPPPGPPPPPPPSEIMSPLQKALKQAQRLGEVVSDFSLAFPVFENNNQRFYEALPFKQLKELKIACSQYGPTSPFTVAMIENLGTQNLPPNDWKQIARACLSGGDYLLWKSEYAEQCARIADVNRQQGIQTSYEMLTGEGAFQATNTQLNFLPGAYAQISNAARQAWKKLPSSSIKTEDLSKVRQ
;
A
#
# COMPACT_ATOMS: atom_id res chain seq x y z
N MET A 1 50.36 48.52 8.71
CA MET A 1 48.88 48.56 8.79
C MET A 1 48.45 48.58 7.34
N GLU A 2 47.93 47.51 6.74
CA GLU A 2 46.77 46.69 7.12
C GLU A 2 46.98 45.24 6.66
N GLU A 3 46.79 44.27 7.56
CA GLU A 3 46.70 42.84 7.23
C GLU A 3 45.28 42.56 6.76
N ALA A 4 45.11 42.20 5.49
CA ALA A 4 43.83 41.82 4.91
C ALA A 4 43.43 40.43 5.45
N GLY A 5 42.42 40.41 6.33
CA GLY A 5 41.83 39.17 6.85
C GLY A 5 41.16 38.37 5.74
N LEU A 6 41.73 37.21 5.43
CA LEU A 6 41.11 36.21 4.56
C LEU A 6 39.96 35.54 5.32
N ASP A 7 38.76 35.58 4.75
CA ASP A 7 37.59 34.85 5.28
C ASP A 7 37.89 33.35 5.38
N PRO A 8 37.46 32.67 6.46
CA PRO A 8 37.64 31.24 6.58
C PRO A 8 36.85 30.50 5.50
N PRO A 9 37.37 29.38 4.99
CA PRO A 9 36.69 28.60 3.95
C PRO A 9 35.32 28.11 4.46
N PRO A 10 34.32 28.00 3.57
CA PRO A 10 33.01 27.49 3.94
C PRO A 10 33.16 26.09 4.55
N GLY A 11 32.50 25.87 5.68
CA GLY A 11 32.46 24.56 6.34
C GLY A 11 31.92 23.47 5.41
N PRO A 12 32.22 22.19 5.68
CA PRO A 12 31.69 21.09 4.90
C PRO A 12 30.16 21.15 4.85
N PRO A 13 29.54 20.84 3.71
CA PRO A 13 28.09 20.82 3.59
C PRO A 13 27.50 19.87 4.64
N PRO A 14 26.31 20.17 5.19
CA PRO A 14 25.66 19.29 6.15
C PRO A 14 25.49 17.89 5.52
N PRO A 15 25.61 16.81 6.32
CA PRO A 15 25.41 15.46 5.82
C PRO A 15 24.03 15.35 5.16
N PRO A 16 23.89 14.60 4.06
CA PRO A 16 22.60 14.39 3.43
C PRO A 16 21.64 13.77 4.44
N PRO A 17 20.34 14.15 4.44
CA PRO A 17 19.35 13.52 5.29
C PRO A 17 19.39 12.01 5.00
N PRO A 18 19.40 11.16 6.03
CA PRO A 18 19.49 9.73 5.83
C PRO A 18 18.36 9.25 4.92
N SER A 19 18.70 8.38 3.98
CA SER A 19 17.79 7.91 2.95
C SER A 19 16.59 7.22 3.59
N GLU A 20 15.45 7.91 3.60
CA GLU A 20 14.18 7.40 4.10
C GLU A 20 13.79 6.12 3.36
N ILE A 21 13.66 5.01 4.08
CA ILE A 21 13.12 3.79 3.47
C ILE A 21 11.60 3.97 3.40
N MET A 22 11.10 4.10 2.17
CA MET A 22 9.67 4.28 1.90
C MET A 22 9.08 3.05 1.23
N SER A 23 7.87 2.68 1.62
CA SER A 23 7.07 1.66 0.92
C SER A 23 6.65 2.13 -0.48
N PRO A 24 6.24 1.22 -1.38
CA PRO A 24 5.74 1.60 -2.71
C PRO A 24 4.62 2.64 -2.69
N LEU A 25 3.67 2.51 -1.76
CA LEU A 25 2.61 3.49 -1.58
C LEU A 25 3.15 4.83 -1.09
N GLN A 26 4.03 4.82 -0.08
CA GLN A 26 4.63 6.06 0.44
C GLN A 26 5.42 6.83 -0.63
N LYS A 27 6.18 6.13 -1.49
CA LYS A 27 6.89 6.75 -2.61
C LYS A 27 5.93 7.37 -3.62
N ALA A 28 4.85 6.66 -3.97
CA ALA A 28 3.83 7.16 -4.88
C ALA A 28 3.21 8.46 -4.37
N LEU A 29 2.87 8.52 -3.08
CA LEU A 29 2.22 9.67 -2.46
C LEU A 29 3.19 10.85 -2.33
N LYS A 30 4.45 10.62 -1.94
CA LYS A 30 5.49 11.68 -1.89
C LYS A 30 5.76 12.28 -3.28
N GLN A 31 5.82 11.44 -4.31
CA GLN A 31 6.00 11.90 -5.70
C GLN A 31 4.77 12.70 -6.18
N ALA A 32 3.57 12.18 -5.95
CA ALA A 32 2.33 12.85 -6.33
C ALA A 32 2.20 14.23 -5.64
N GLN A 33 2.49 14.31 -4.35
CA GLN A 33 2.47 15.57 -3.61
C GLN A 33 3.45 16.61 -4.18
N ARG A 34 4.67 16.19 -4.57
CA ARG A 34 5.64 17.08 -5.24
C ARG A 34 5.13 17.60 -6.59
N LEU A 35 4.25 16.86 -7.25
CA LEU A 35 3.62 17.24 -8.51
C LEU A 35 2.31 18.03 -8.30
N GLY A 36 1.95 18.38 -7.06
CA GLY A 36 0.75 19.15 -6.73
C GLY A 36 -0.54 18.34 -6.67
N GLU A 37 -0.46 17.01 -6.62
CA GLU A 37 -1.63 16.14 -6.51
C GLU A 37 -2.22 16.11 -5.09
N VAL A 38 -3.53 15.95 -4.99
CA VAL A 38 -4.23 15.74 -3.72
C VAL A 38 -4.08 14.27 -3.29
N VAL A 39 -3.36 14.04 -2.19
CA VAL A 39 -3.03 12.69 -1.69
C VAL A 39 -3.70 12.34 -0.36
N SER A 40 -4.51 13.24 0.21
CA SER A 40 -5.14 13.12 1.54
C SER A 40 -5.90 11.81 1.72
N ASP A 41 -6.55 11.35 0.66
CA ASP A 41 -7.34 10.11 0.64
C ASP A 41 -6.53 8.85 0.91
N PHE A 42 -5.23 8.88 0.62
CA PHE A 42 -4.30 7.77 0.81
C PHE A 42 -3.27 8.08 1.92
N SER A 43 -3.28 9.29 2.48
CA SER A 43 -2.28 9.83 3.39
C SER A 43 -2.80 9.87 4.82
N LEU A 44 -2.93 8.71 5.46
CA LEU A 44 -3.22 8.64 6.89
C LEU A 44 -1.89 8.65 7.66
N ALA A 45 -1.33 9.86 7.80
CA ALA A 45 -0.16 10.24 8.61
C ALA A 45 1.13 9.43 8.36
N PHE A 46 2.09 10.05 7.66
CA PHE A 46 3.43 9.48 7.41
C PHE A 46 4.40 9.88 8.54
N PRO A 47 4.78 8.96 9.44
CA PRO A 47 6.07 9.13 10.11
C PRO A 47 7.20 8.78 9.13
N VAL A 48 8.15 9.70 9.01
CA VAL A 48 9.42 9.52 8.29
C VAL A 48 10.34 8.63 9.11
N PHE A 49 10.98 7.64 8.48
CA PHE A 49 11.99 6.81 9.16
C PHE A 49 13.20 6.46 8.27
N GLU A 50 14.34 6.40 8.93
CA GLU A 50 15.65 6.03 8.42
C GLU A 50 15.98 4.59 8.83
N ASN A 51 16.60 3.81 7.94
CA ASN A 51 17.44 2.70 8.38
C ASN A 51 18.49 2.31 7.32
N ASN A 52 19.63 1.83 7.80
CA ASN A 52 20.84 1.48 7.06
C ASN A 52 20.79 0.07 6.42
N ASN A 53 19.83 -0.18 5.54
CA ASN A 53 19.94 -1.29 4.59
C ASN A 53 19.25 -0.88 3.29
N GLN A 54 20.03 -0.65 2.23
CA GLN A 54 19.51 -0.23 0.92
C GLN A 54 18.67 -1.35 0.29
N ARG A 55 17.36 -1.36 0.59
CA ARG A 55 16.33 -1.95 -0.26
C ARG A 55 15.59 -0.83 -0.97
N PHE A 56 15.58 -0.88 -2.29
CA PHE A 56 14.87 0.08 -3.13
C PHE A 56 13.49 -0.49 -3.52
N TYR A 57 12.43 0.16 -3.06
CA TYR A 57 11.07 -0.09 -3.53
C TYR A 57 10.73 0.79 -4.72
N GLU A 58 10.10 0.26 -5.76
CA GLU A 58 9.57 1.10 -6.83
C GLU A 58 8.30 1.81 -6.35
N ALA A 59 8.09 3.06 -6.80
CA ALA A 59 6.87 3.78 -6.49
C ALA A 59 5.69 3.16 -7.24
N LEU A 60 4.54 3.02 -6.58
CA LEU A 60 3.32 2.70 -7.30
C LEU A 60 2.97 3.85 -8.28
N PRO A 61 2.46 3.56 -9.48
CA PRO A 61 1.90 4.60 -10.34
C PRO A 61 0.70 5.25 -9.64
N PHE A 62 0.84 6.51 -9.22
CA PHE A 62 -0.24 7.20 -8.49
C PHE A 62 -1.54 7.29 -9.31
N LYS A 63 -1.42 7.38 -10.64
CA LYS A 63 -2.56 7.31 -11.57
C LYS A 63 -3.37 6.02 -11.38
N GLN A 64 -2.71 4.88 -11.22
CA GLN A 64 -3.37 3.58 -11.00
C GLN A 64 -4.15 3.56 -9.68
N LEU A 65 -3.64 4.20 -8.63
CA LEU A 65 -4.34 4.32 -7.35
C LEU A 65 -5.62 5.17 -7.46
N LYS A 66 -5.54 6.29 -8.18
CA LYS A 66 -6.72 7.13 -8.48
C LYS A 66 -7.74 6.39 -9.32
N GLU A 67 -7.30 5.71 -10.38
CA GLU A 67 -8.17 4.91 -11.24
C GLU A 67 -8.86 3.79 -10.46
N LEU A 68 -8.14 3.10 -9.56
CA LEU A 68 -8.72 2.07 -8.69
C LEU A 68 -9.82 2.65 -7.78
N LYS A 69 -9.56 3.79 -7.13
CA LYS A 69 -10.55 4.46 -6.28
C LYS A 69 -11.80 4.85 -7.08
N ILE A 70 -11.60 5.44 -8.27
CA ILE A 70 -12.70 5.78 -9.18
C ILE A 70 -13.48 4.53 -9.55
N ALA A 71 -12.79 3.45 -9.95
CA ALA A 71 -13.43 2.20 -10.35
C ALA A 71 -14.30 1.59 -9.23
N CYS A 72 -13.81 1.62 -8.00
CA CYS A 72 -14.58 1.17 -6.83
C CYS A 72 -15.88 1.97 -6.65
N SER A 73 -15.82 3.29 -6.78
CA SER A 73 -17.00 4.16 -6.64
C SER A 73 -17.96 4.11 -7.84
N GLN A 74 -17.41 3.96 -9.05
CA GLN A 74 -18.16 4.07 -10.30
C GLN A 74 -18.77 2.73 -10.70
N TYR A 75 -17.99 1.65 -10.65
CA TYR A 75 -18.40 0.32 -11.11
C TYR A 75 -18.66 -0.66 -9.97
N GLY A 76 -18.17 -0.37 -8.76
CA GLY A 76 -18.25 -1.25 -7.60
C GLY A 76 -16.93 -2.02 -7.37
N PRO A 77 -16.63 -2.41 -6.13
CA PRO A 77 -15.36 -3.03 -5.76
C PRO A 77 -15.14 -4.40 -6.41
N THR A 78 -16.21 -5.16 -6.69
CA THR A 78 -16.14 -6.49 -7.29
C THR A 78 -16.52 -6.54 -8.77
N SER A 79 -16.65 -5.38 -9.43
CA SER A 79 -16.82 -5.35 -10.89
C SER A 79 -15.62 -6.01 -11.59
N PRO A 80 -15.80 -6.67 -12.76
CA PRO A 80 -14.69 -7.31 -13.47
C PRO A 80 -13.50 -6.36 -13.74
N PHE A 81 -13.79 -5.09 -14.06
CA PHE A 81 -12.78 -4.07 -14.27
C PHE A 81 -11.98 -3.75 -12.99
N THR A 82 -12.69 -3.54 -11.88
CA THR A 82 -12.05 -3.26 -10.58
C THR A 82 -11.22 -4.46 -10.11
N VAL A 83 -11.73 -5.68 -10.26
CA VAL A 83 -10.99 -6.91 -9.92
C VAL A 83 -9.72 -7.03 -10.76
N ALA A 84 -9.75 -6.73 -12.06
CA ALA A 84 -8.55 -6.73 -12.89
C ALA A 84 -7.49 -5.72 -12.42
N MET A 85 -7.91 -4.53 -11.96
CA MET A 85 -6.98 -3.55 -11.36
C MET A 85 -6.35 -4.07 -10.07
N ILE A 86 -7.11 -4.77 -9.23
CA ILE A 86 -6.63 -5.39 -7.99
C ILE A 86 -5.68 -6.57 -8.27
N GLU A 87 -5.96 -7.37 -9.30
CA GLU A 87 -5.03 -8.42 -9.75
C GLU A 87 -3.71 -7.82 -10.23
N ASN A 88 -3.76 -6.75 -11.02
CA ASN A 88 -2.56 -6.05 -11.45
C ASN A 88 -1.77 -5.46 -10.27
N LEU A 89 -2.46 -4.86 -9.30
CA LEU A 89 -1.85 -4.37 -8.06
C LEU A 89 -1.20 -5.52 -7.26
N GLY A 90 -1.77 -6.72 -7.33
CA GLY A 90 -1.25 -7.93 -6.68
C GLY A 90 0.13 -8.39 -7.14
N THR A 91 0.62 -7.87 -8.27
CA THR A 91 1.99 -8.12 -8.78
C THR A 91 3.06 -7.34 -8.02
N GLN A 92 2.67 -6.34 -7.23
CA GLN A 92 3.56 -5.46 -6.49
C GLN A 92 3.87 -6.05 -5.11
N ASN A 93 5.11 -5.87 -4.64
CA ASN A 93 5.52 -6.28 -3.30
C ASN A 93 5.05 -5.28 -2.24
N LEU A 94 3.75 -5.26 -2.00
CA LEU A 94 3.13 -4.35 -1.04
C LEU A 94 3.13 -4.93 0.37
N PRO A 95 3.65 -4.20 1.38
CA PRO A 95 3.51 -4.59 2.76
C PRO A 95 2.02 -4.54 3.19
N PRO A 96 1.64 -5.25 4.27
CA PRO A 96 0.23 -5.32 4.68
C PRO A 96 -0.34 -3.95 5.06
N ASN A 97 0.46 -3.01 5.56
CA ASN A 97 -0.01 -1.64 5.80
C ASN A 97 -0.39 -0.90 4.51
N ASP A 98 0.32 -1.13 3.40
CA ASP A 98 -0.02 -0.51 2.12
C ASP A 98 -1.35 -1.06 1.60
N TRP A 99 -1.58 -2.38 1.68
CA TRP A 99 -2.88 -2.98 1.34
C TRP A 99 -4.02 -2.42 2.18
N LYS A 100 -3.84 -2.31 3.50
CA LYS A 100 -4.85 -1.74 4.42
C LYS A 100 -5.18 -0.29 4.09
N GLN A 101 -4.18 0.52 3.71
CA GLN A 101 -4.39 1.91 3.32
C GLN A 101 -5.09 2.03 1.96
N ILE A 102 -4.69 1.25 0.96
CA ILE A 102 -5.32 1.23 -0.36
C ILE A 102 -6.79 0.80 -0.24
N ALA A 103 -7.06 -0.28 0.48
CA ALA A 103 -8.44 -0.75 0.72
C ALA A 103 -9.27 0.34 1.41
N ARG A 104 -8.74 0.99 2.45
CA ARG A 104 -9.44 2.07 3.16
C ARG A 104 -9.73 3.29 2.27
N ALA A 105 -8.83 3.62 1.35
CA ALA A 105 -8.98 4.76 0.45
C ALA A 105 -10.00 4.49 -0.67
N CYS A 106 -10.13 3.23 -1.10
CA CYS A 106 -10.92 2.86 -2.27
C CYS A 106 -12.32 2.32 -1.93
N LEU A 107 -12.50 1.72 -0.75
CA LEU A 107 -13.75 1.07 -0.34
C LEU A 107 -14.64 2.00 0.48
N SER A 108 -15.94 1.73 0.49
CA SER A 108 -16.86 2.34 1.46
C SER A 108 -16.48 1.92 2.89
N GLY A 109 -16.95 2.65 3.91
CA GLY A 109 -16.66 2.28 5.31
C GLY A 109 -17.11 0.86 5.67
N GLY A 110 -18.29 0.44 5.18
CA GLY A 110 -18.81 -0.92 5.37
C GLY A 110 -17.99 -1.97 4.62
N ASP A 111 -17.70 -1.74 3.34
CA ASP A 111 -16.91 -2.67 2.53
C ASP A 111 -15.48 -2.79 3.05
N TYR A 112 -14.89 -1.71 3.57
CA TYR A 112 -13.56 -1.77 4.18
C TYR A 112 -13.54 -2.66 5.43
N LEU A 113 -14.57 -2.60 6.28
CA LEU A 113 -14.65 -3.46 7.46
C LEU A 113 -14.83 -4.93 7.06
N LEU A 114 -15.66 -5.21 6.06
CA LEU A 114 -15.82 -6.56 5.51
C LEU A 114 -14.51 -7.07 4.92
N TRP A 115 -13.83 -6.27 4.10
CA TRP A 115 -12.53 -6.60 3.54
C TRP A 115 -11.50 -6.87 4.63
N LYS A 116 -11.46 -6.05 5.69
CA LYS A 116 -10.52 -6.22 6.79
C LYS A 116 -10.77 -7.52 7.57
N SER A 117 -12.04 -7.88 7.79
CA SER A 117 -12.41 -9.14 8.45
C SER A 117 -11.97 -10.34 7.62
N GLU A 118 -12.33 -10.37 6.34
CA GLU A 118 -11.97 -11.47 5.44
C GLU A 118 -10.45 -11.53 5.22
N TYR A 119 -9.75 -10.39 5.18
CA TYR A 119 -8.29 -10.36 5.10
C TYR A 119 -7.65 -11.07 6.30
N ALA A 120 -8.14 -10.80 7.51
CA ALA A 120 -7.67 -11.48 8.72
C ALA A 120 -7.93 -13.00 8.65
N GLU A 121 -9.10 -13.42 8.19
CA GLU A 121 -9.42 -14.85 8.00
C GLU A 121 -8.49 -15.53 6.98
N GLN A 122 -8.22 -14.89 5.84
CA GLN A 122 -7.27 -15.39 4.85
C GLN A 122 -5.85 -15.47 5.42
N CYS A 123 -5.42 -14.47 6.19
CA CYS A 123 -4.13 -14.49 6.86
C CYS A 123 -4.03 -15.62 7.88
N ALA A 124 -5.07 -15.88 8.68
CA ALA A 124 -5.09 -16.98 9.64
C ALA A 124 -4.92 -18.33 8.95
N ARG A 125 -5.70 -18.57 7.88
CA ARG A 125 -5.62 -19.81 7.09
C ARG A 125 -4.22 -20.01 6.47
N ILE A 126 -3.61 -18.95 5.94
CA ILE A 126 -2.25 -19.02 5.39
C ILE A 126 -1.22 -19.29 6.49
N ALA A 127 -1.34 -18.64 7.66
CA ALA A 127 -0.44 -18.84 8.77
C ALA A 127 -0.47 -20.28 9.31
N ASP A 128 -1.65 -20.91 9.36
CA ASP A 128 -1.78 -22.31 9.74
C ASP A 128 -1.05 -23.24 8.78
N VAL A 129 -1.19 -23.01 7.47
CA VAL A 129 -0.46 -23.77 6.44
C VAL A 129 1.05 -23.54 6.56
N ASN A 130 1.48 -22.29 6.74
CA ASN A 130 2.90 -21.96 6.92
C ASN A 130 3.50 -22.69 8.12
N ARG A 131 2.78 -22.72 9.24
CA ARG A 131 3.20 -23.43 10.46
C ARG A 131 3.40 -24.91 10.22
N GLN A 132 2.48 -25.55 9.49
CA GLN A 132 2.59 -26.97 9.12
C GLN A 132 3.76 -27.25 8.18
N GLN A 133 4.13 -26.27 7.33
CA GLN A 133 5.21 -26.37 6.36
C GLN A 133 6.56 -25.84 6.88
N GLY A 134 6.65 -25.37 8.12
CA GLY A 134 7.87 -24.78 8.69
C GLY A 134 8.27 -23.42 8.08
N ILE A 135 7.36 -22.77 7.34
CA ILE A 135 7.58 -21.44 6.75
C ILE A 135 7.46 -20.38 7.86
N GLN A 136 8.46 -19.50 7.96
CA GLN A 136 8.58 -18.52 9.04
C GLN A 136 7.68 -17.28 8.90
N THR A 137 6.71 -17.31 7.98
CA THR A 137 5.75 -16.21 7.79
C THR A 137 4.56 -16.41 8.72
N SER A 138 4.53 -15.67 9.83
CA SER A 138 3.49 -15.78 10.86
C SER A 138 2.22 -14.98 10.52
N TYR A 139 1.14 -15.22 11.27
CA TYR A 139 -0.09 -14.42 11.17
C TYR A 139 0.18 -12.92 11.34
N GLU A 140 0.95 -12.54 12.36
CA GLU A 140 1.28 -11.14 12.64
C GLU A 140 2.08 -10.48 11.50
N MET A 141 2.94 -11.25 10.81
CA MET A 141 3.62 -10.75 9.61
C MET A 141 2.63 -10.50 8.47
N LEU A 142 1.67 -11.42 8.27
CA LEU A 142 0.67 -11.30 7.22
C LEU A 142 -0.30 -10.14 7.48
N THR A 143 -0.72 -9.91 8.73
CA THR A 143 -1.64 -8.81 9.07
C THR A 143 -0.93 -7.47 9.29
N GLY A 144 0.39 -7.50 9.54
CA GLY A 144 1.16 -6.33 9.92
C GLY A 144 0.76 -5.83 11.30
N GLU A 145 0.64 -6.74 12.26
CA GLU A 145 0.26 -6.50 13.65
C GLU A 145 1.39 -6.93 14.61
N GLY A 146 1.20 -6.73 15.91
CA GLY A 146 2.20 -7.08 16.92
C GLY A 146 3.56 -6.40 16.66
N ALA A 147 4.63 -7.18 16.64
CA ALA A 147 5.98 -6.69 16.36
C ALA A 147 6.15 -6.11 14.94
N PHE A 148 5.20 -6.35 14.05
CA PHE A 148 5.23 -5.93 12.65
C PHE A 148 4.30 -4.75 12.36
N GLN A 149 3.80 -4.05 13.38
CA GLN A 149 2.91 -2.90 13.19
C GLN A 149 3.54 -1.78 12.34
N ALA A 150 4.84 -1.54 12.52
CA ALA A 150 5.58 -0.52 11.80
C ALA A 150 5.85 -0.96 10.35
N THR A 151 5.51 -0.10 9.38
CA THR A 151 5.78 -0.37 7.95
C THR A 151 7.26 -0.65 7.69
N ASN A 152 8.18 0.03 8.38
CA ASN A 152 9.62 -0.21 8.21
C ASN A 152 10.03 -1.67 8.53
N THR A 153 9.41 -2.28 9.55
CA THR A 153 9.62 -3.70 9.85
C THR A 153 9.07 -4.58 8.73
N GLN A 154 7.90 -4.22 8.19
CA GLN A 154 7.26 -4.96 7.08
C GLN A 154 8.09 -4.93 5.80
N LEU A 155 8.82 -3.84 5.53
CA LEU A 155 9.73 -3.74 4.39
C LEU A 155 10.88 -4.76 4.47
N ASN A 156 11.20 -5.30 5.65
CA ASN A 156 12.26 -6.30 5.77
C ASN A 156 11.82 -7.73 5.43
N PHE A 157 10.54 -7.95 5.09
CA PHE A 157 10.02 -9.27 4.75
C PHE A 157 10.73 -9.90 3.54
N LEU A 158 10.71 -11.23 3.48
CA LEU A 158 11.16 -12.00 2.32
C LEU A 158 10.10 -11.94 1.20
N PRO A 159 10.50 -12.06 -0.08
CA PRO A 159 9.58 -12.02 -1.23
C PRO A 159 8.35 -12.93 -1.08
N GLY A 160 8.53 -14.14 -0.54
CA GLY A 160 7.43 -15.08 -0.32
C GLY A 160 6.33 -14.57 0.60
N ALA A 161 6.65 -13.74 1.60
CA ALA A 161 5.65 -13.15 2.48
C ALA A 161 4.78 -12.13 1.73
N TYR A 162 5.35 -11.27 0.89
CA TYR A 162 4.58 -10.32 0.08
C TYR A 162 3.62 -11.01 -0.88
N ALA A 163 4.02 -12.13 -1.48
CA ALA A 163 3.14 -12.93 -2.32
C ALA A 163 1.93 -13.49 -1.55
N GLN A 164 2.15 -13.95 -0.31
CA GLN A 164 1.09 -14.42 0.57
C GLN A 164 0.15 -13.30 1.03
N ILE A 165 0.71 -12.15 1.43
CA ILE A 165 -0.02 -10.92 1.77
C ILE A 165 -0.90 -10.46 0.60
N SER A 166 -0.32 -10.36 -0.59
CA SER A 166 -1.03 -9.99 -1.82
C SER A 166 -2.15 -10.98 -2.12
N ASN A 167 -1.91 -12.28 -1.99
CA ASN A 167 -2.95 -13.28 -2.17
C ASN A 167 -4.09 -13.11 -1.15
N ALA A 168 -3.80 -12.96 0.14
CA ALA A 168 -4.82 -12.74 1.17
C ALA A 168 -5.67 -11.49 0.86
N ALA A 169 -5.02 -10.38 0.51
CA ALA A 169 -5.68 -9.12 0.19
C ALA A 169 -6.62 -9.23 -1.03
N ARG A 170 -6.17 -9.91 -2.09
CA ARG A 170 -6.98 -10.14 -3.31
C ARG A 170 -8.15 -11.08 -3.07
N GLN A 171 -7.95 -12.16 -2.31
CA GLN A 171 -9.04 -13.06 -1.95
C GLN A 171 -10.09 -12.32 -1.10
N ALA A 172 -9.65 -11.50 -0.15
CA ALA A 172 -10.55 -10.68 0.65
C ALA A 172 -11.36 -9.69 -0.19
N TRP A 173 -10.74 -9.11 -1.21
CA TRP A 173 -11.41 -8.20 -2.14
C TRP A 173 -12.52 -8.89 -2.94
N LYS A 174 -12.26 -10.10 -3.44
CA LYS A 174 -13.23 -10.89 -4.23
C LYS A 174 -14.46 -11.33 -3.44
N LYS A 175 -14.35 -11.36 -2.11
CA LYS A 175 -15.41 -11.75 -1.18
C LYS A 175 -16.36 -10.61 -0.81
N LEU A 176 -16.05 -9.38 -1.22
CA LEU A 176 -16.94 -8.25 -1.01
C LEU A 176 -18.28 -8.45 -1.73
N PRO A 177 -19.38 -7.91 -1.18
CA PRO A 177 -20.68 -8.02 -1.82
C PRO A 177 -20.64 -7.38 -3.21
N SER A 178 -21.23 -8.06 -4.20
CA SER A 178 -21.48 -7.43 -5.50
C SER A 178 -22.44 -6.27 -5.32
N SER A 179 -22.03 -5.08 -5.74
CA SER A 179 -22.92 -3.92 -5.77
C SER A 179 -24.00 -4.15 -6.82
N SER A 180 -25.11 -4.80 -6.44
CA SER A 180 -26.26 -5.10 -7.31
C SER A 180 -27.04 -3.84 -7.75
N ILE A 181 -26.55 -2.64 -7.46
CA ILE A 181 -27.31 -1.39 -7.52
C ILE A 181 -27.21 -0.71 -8.90
N LYS A 182 -26.27 -1.08 -9.78
CA LYS A 182 -26.09 -0.40 -11.09
C LYS A 182 -26.38 -1.22 -12.34
N THR A 183 -26.88 -2.45 -12.19
CA THR A 183 -27.31 -3.24 -13.36
C THR A 183 -28.68 -2.84 -13.90
N GLU A 184 -29.48 -2.06 -13.17
CA GLU A 184 -30.78 -1.59 -13.67
C GLU A 184 -30.67 -0.48 -14.72
N ASP A 185 -29.61 0.34 -14.72
CA ASP A 185 -29.52 1.50 -15.63
C ASP A 185 -29.00 1.17 -17.04
N LEU A 186 -28.45 -0.03 -17.26
CA LEU A 186 -28.08 -0.49 -18.61
C LEU A 186 -29.29 -0.98 -19.43
N SER A 187 -30.46 -1.15 -18.80
CA SER A 187 -31.69 -1.57 -19.49
C SER A 187 -32.42 -0.44 -20.22
N LYS A 188 -31.91 0.80 -20.19
CA LYS A 188 -32.54 1.99 -20.81
C LYS A 188 -31.91 2.47 -22.12
N VAL A 189 -30.90 1.79 -22.67
CA VAL A 189 -30.42 2.11 -24.01
C VAL A 189 -31.41 1.53 -25.03
N ARG A 190 -32.34 2.36 -25.49
CA ARG A 190 -33.10 2.11 -26.72
C ARG A 190 -32.24 2.51 -27.93
N GLN A 191 -32.25 1.65 -28.95
CA GLN A 191 -31.67 1.83 -30.28
C GLN A 191 -32.17 3.09 -30.98
#